data_AF-A0A0P7XXN9-F1
#
_entry.id   AF-A0A0P7XXN9-F1
#
_cell.length_a   1.000
_cell.length_b   1.000
_cell.length_c   1.000
_cell.angle_alpha   90.00
_cell.angle_beta   90.00
_cell.angle_gamma   90.00
#
_symmetry.space_group_name_H-M   'P 1'
#
loop_
_entity.id
_entity.type
_entity.pdbx_description
1 polymer ?
#
loop_
_entity_poly.entity_id
_entity_poly.type
_entity_poly.pdbx_seq_one_letter_code
_entity_poly.pdbx_strand_id
1 'polypeptide(L)'
;MHIVDRRLNPGGKSLANRQRFLRRAKALVKRAVRDTTRDRSIRDVESGGEVSIPGEGVREPRFHRAAQGGMRDYVLPGNKDYVEGETIPRPPGSGGGGGSQGSPDGEGEDEFRFALSHEEFVDLFLEDLELPDLAKRKLATTEQVSWRRAGFSVTGSPANLALTRTMRNSLSRRIALRRPRPEAAAALEEEIATLERTGDDPVRLLEAREELARMQKRLKAIPWIDPIDLRYRRSEPHPRPVAQAVMFCLMDVSGSMTEHMKDLAKRFFTLLYLFLKRRYKHVEIVFIRHTHEASEVDEETFFYSRETGGTIVSTALEEMQRVVAERYPPQEWNIYAAQASDGDNTSSDNPRASELLTNTILPACQYFAYLEVGREDDPAPMGFGYRQSDLWRLYDLLRQGGEQIAMRKVRHRRDIYPVFRELFQRKQGAEKGVGA
;
A
#
# COMPACT_ATOMS: atom_id res chain seq x y z
N MET A 1 -3.65 -8.63 -1.45
CA MET A 1 -5.01 -9.01 -1.90
C MET A 1 -5.01 -9.27 -3.41
N HIS A 2 -5.11 -10.54 -3.79
CA HIS A 2 -5.28 -10.94 -5.19
C HIS A 2 -6.73 -11.39 -5.40
N ILE A 3 -7.59 -10.46 -5.83
CA ILE A 3 -8.98 -10.79 -6.14
C ILE A 3 -9.01 -11.61 -7.44
N VAL A 4 -9.30 -12.91 -7.32
CA VAL A 4 -9.50 -13.79 -8.48
C VAL A 4 -10.94 -13.64 -8.97
N ASP A 5 -11.10 -12.80 -10.00
CA ASP A 5 -12.37 -12.68 -10.72
C ASP A 5 -12.60 -13.93 -11.58
N ARG A 6 -13.49 -14.83 -11.13
CA ARG A 6 -13.84 -16.08 -11.81
C ARG A 6 -14.92 -15.91 -12.89
N ARG A 7 -15.40 -14.69 -13.14
CA ARG A 7 -16.42 -14.45 -14.17
C ARG A 7 -15.86 -14.78 -15.55
N LEU A 8 -16.64 -15.51 -16.36
CA LEU A 8 -16.36 -15.71 -17.78
C LEU A 8 -16.33 -14.33 -18.44
N ASN A 9 -15.16 -13.90 -18.89
CA ASN A 9 -14.96 -12.59 -19.50
C ASN A 9 -15.05 -12.75 -21.03
N PRO A 10 -16.20 -12.46 -21.68
CA PRO A 10 -16.32 -12.61 -23.11
C PRO A 10 -15.47 -11.52 -23.80
N GLY A 11 -14.34 -11.91 -24.38
CA GLY A 11 -13.65 -11.15 -25.44
C GLY A 11 -13.14 -9.73 -25.11
N GLY A 12 -11.92 -9.66 -24.57
CA GLY A 12 -10.84 -8.91 -25.23
C GLY A 12 -10.70 -7.37 -25.13
N LYS A 13 -11.62 -6.56 -24.58
CA LYS A 13 -11.46 -5.08 -24.63
C LYS A 13 -11.81 -4.27 -23.38
N SER A 14 -11.59 -4.82 -22.18
CA SER A 14 -12.09 -4.18 -20.95
C SER A 14 -11.11 -4.15 -19.77
N LEU A 15 -9.78 -4.13 -20.01
CA LEU A 15 -8.80 -4.05 -18.91
C LEU A 15 -9.06 -2.86 -17.97
N ALA A 16 -9.40 -1.70 -18.54
CA ALA A 16 -9.72 -0.50 -17.77
C ALA A 16 -10.98 -0.68 -16.90
N ASN A 17 -12.07 -1.28 -17.41
CA ASN A 17 -13.27 -1.50 -16.59
C ASN A 17 -13.05 -2.60 -15.56
N ARG A 18 -12.28 -3.64 -15.89
CA ARG A 18 -11.87 -4.67 -14.92
C ARG A 18 -11.06 -4.05 -13.78
N GLN A 19 -10.11 -3.16 -14.07
CA GLN A 19 -9.38 -2.42 -13.03
C GLN A 19 -10.31 -1.55 -12.18
N ARG A 20 -11.27 -0.85 -12.79
CA ARG A 20 -12.29 -0.04 -12.06
C ARG A 20 -13.17 -0.91 -11.18
N PHE A 21 -13.63 -2.06 -11.68
CA PHE A 21 -14.39 -3.05 -10.94
C PHE A 21 -13.59 -3.57 -9.74
N LEU A 22 -12.37 -4.05 -9.96
CA LEU A 22 -11.50 -4.55 -8.89
C LEU A 22 -11.24 -3.49 -7.82
N ARG A 23 -11.06 -2.23 -8.22
CA ARG A 23 -10.91 -1.11 -7.27
C ARG A 23 -12.17 -0.88 -6.43
N ARG A 24 -13.36 -0.92 -7.04
CA ARG A 24 -14.65 -0.79 -6.33
C ARG A 24 -14.89 -1.98 -5.40
N ALA A 25 -14.70 -3.20 -5.90
CA ALA A 25 -14.82 -4.43 -5.12
C ALA A 25 -13.87 -4.40 -3.91
N LYS A 26 -12.59 -4.04 -4.10
CA LYS A 26 -11.64 -3.88 -2.99
C LYS A 26 -12.13 -2.88 -1.95
N ALA A 27 -12.66 -1.73 -2.38
CA ALA A 27 -13.18 -0.71 -1.46
C ALA A 27 -14.41 -1.19 -0.67
N LEU A 28 -15.31 -1.94 -1.31
CA LEU A 28 -16.47 -2.54 -0.66
C LEU A 28 -16.09 -3.66 0.29
N VAL A 29 -15.16 -4.55 -0.09
CA VAL A 29 -14.62 -5.60 0.79
C VAL A 29 -14.02 -4.96 2.02
N LYS A 30 -13.21 -3.90 1.84
CA LYS A 30 -12.62 -3.16 2.95
C LYS A 30 -13.66 -2.56 3.89
N ARG A 31 -14.75 -2.01 3.34
CA ARG A 31 -15.87 -1.49 4.14
C ARG A 31 -16.57 -2.61 4.91
N ALA A 32 -16.91 -3.70 4.24
CA ALA A 32 -17.60 -4.83 4.82
C ALA A 32 -16.76 -5.53 5.90
N VAL A 33 -15.44 -5.67 5.71
CA VAL A 33 -14.50 -6.14 6.75
C VAL A 33 -14.57 -5.24 7.99
N ARG A 34 -14.52 -3.91 7.83
CA ARG A 34 -14.61 -2.95 8.95
C ARG A 34 -15.93 -3.07 9.72
N ASP A 35 -17.04 -3.21 9.00
CA ASP A 35 -18.36 -3.28 9.59
C ASP A 35 -18.52 -4.62 10.34
N THR A 36 -18.04 -5.72 9.77
CA THR A 36 -18.07 -7.06 10.39
C THR A 36 -17.23 -7.15 11.66
N THR A 37 -16.10 -6.42 11.74
CA THR A 37 -15.24 -6.46 12.93
C THR A 37 -15.84 -5.72 14.13
N ARG A 38 -16.83 -4.84 13.96
CA ARG A 38 -17.51 -4.20 15.11
C ARG A 38 -18.31 -5.21 15.94
N ASP A 39 -18.83 -6.23 15.28
CA ASP A 39 -19.75 -7.20 15.88
C ASP A 39 -19.08 -8.53 16.25
N ARG A 40 -17.90 -8.85 15.70
CA ARG A 40 -17.16 -10.08 15.99
C ARG A 40 -16.10 -9.91 17.08
N SER A 41 -15.90 -10.97 17.86
CA SER A 41 -14.83 -11.01 18.86
C SER A 41 -13.47 -11.14 18.17
N ILE A 42 -12.44 -10.45 18.68
CA ILE A 42 -11.07 -10.47 18.13
C ILE A 42 -10.49 -11.91 18.07
N ARG A 43 -10.99 -12.85 18.89
CA ARG A 43 -10.57 -14.26 18.83
C ARG A 43 -11.12 -14.99 17.60
N ASP A 44 -12.24 -14.55 17.04
CA ASP A 44 -12.84 -15.11 15.83
C ASP A 44 -12.19 -14.56 14.53
N VAL A 45 -11.21 -13.66 14.67
CA VAL A 45 -10.42 -13.16 13.53
C VAL A 45 -9.38 -14.19 13.08
N GLU A 46 -9.01 -15.14 13.95
CA GLU A 46 -8.01 -16.19 13.66
C GLU A 46 -8.49 -17.26 12.67
N SER A 47 -9.80 -17.49 12.54
CA SER A 47 -10.33 -18.60 11.74
C SER A 47 -10.54 -18.29 10.25
N GLY A 48 -10.29 -17.06 9.80
CA GLY A 48 -10.67 -16.61 8.46
C GLY A 48 -12.20 -16.45 8.34
N GLY A 49 -12.66 -15.71 7.32
CA GLY A 49 -14.07 -15.34 7.26
C GLY A 49 -14.61 -15.13 5.86
N GLU A 50 -15.86 -15.52 5.66
CA GLU A 50 -16.67 -15.08 4.54
C GLU A 50 -17.24 -13.69 4.86
N VAL A 51 -16.97 -12.73 3.97
CA VAL A 51 -17.52 -11.38 4.02
C VAL A 51 -18.55 -11.23 2.91
N SER A 52 -19.80 -10.95 3.29
CA SER A 52 -20.87 -10.67 2.34
C SER A 52 -20.88 -9.19 1.98
N ILE A 53 -21.07 -8.88 0.70
CA ILE A 53 -21.12 -7.52 0.18
C ILE A 53 -22.43 -7.30 -0.59
N PRO A 54 -23.16 -6.21 -0.28
CA PRO A 54 -24.36 -5.84 -1.03
C PRO A 54 -24.06 -5.67 -2.54
N GLY A 55 -24.97 -6.15 -3.39
CA GLY A 55 -24.78 -6.21 -4.83
C GLY A 55 -24.79 -4.83 -5.52
N GLU A 56 -25.41 -3.83 -4.91
CA GLU A 56 -25.65 -2.50 -5.50
C GLU A 56 -24.36 -1.80 -5.99
N GLY A 57 -23.22 -1.98 -5.32
CA GLY A 57 -21.97 -1.31 -5.65
C GLY A 57 -21.06 -2.03 -6.66
N VAL A 58 -21.36 -3.29 -6.95
CA VAL A 58 -20.48 -4.21 -7.71
C VAL A 58 -20.92 -4.34 -9.18
N ARG A 59 -22.15 -3.95 -9.51
CA ARG A 59 -22.69 -4.05 -10.88
C ARG A 59 -21.91 -3.17 -11.87
N GLU A 60 -21.63 -3.74 -13.03
CA GLU A 60 -21.07 -3.00 -14.16
C GLU A 60 -22.21 -2.36 -14.96
N PRO A 61 -22.18 -1.05 -15.24
CA PRO A 61 -23.20 -0.42 -16.06
C PRO A 61 -23.13 -1.00 -17.47
N ARG A 62 -24.27 -1.51 -17.95
CA ARG A 62 -24.42 -2.01 -19.31
C ARG A 62 -25.11 -0.96 -20.16
N PHE A 63 -24.44 -0.54 -21.22
CA PHE A 63 -25.06 0.29 -22.25
C PHE A 63 -25.67 -0.63 -23.30
N HIS A 64 -26.96 -0.44 -23.55
CA HIS A 64 -27.69 -1.12 -24.61
C HIS A 64 -28.09 -0.07 -25.64
N ARG A 65 -28.09 -0.41 -26.92
CA ARG A 65 -28.71 0.45 -27.93
C ARG A 65 -30.21 0.49 -27.62
N ALA A 66 -30.77 1.68 -27.44
CA ALA A 66 -32.20 1.83 -27.24
C ALA A 66 -32.94 1.22 -28.45
N ALA A 67 -33.89 0.33 -28.16
CA ALA A 67 -34.72 -0.30 -29.20
C ALA A 67 -35.68 0.72 -29.84
N GLN A 68 -36.02 1.78 -29.09
CA GLN A 68 -36.91 2.86 -29.49
C GLN A 68 -36.18 4.21 -29.33
N GLY A 69 -36.38 5.11 -30.29
CA GLY A 69 -35.76 6.44 -30.32
C GLY A 69 -34.53 6.55 -31.24
N GLY A 70 -34.23 7.79 -31.63
CA GLY A 70 -33.22 8.14 -32.64
C GLY A 70 -33.79 8.19 -34.07
N MET A 71 -33.04 8.81 -34.99
CA MET A 71 -33.29 8.72 -36.44
C MET A 71 -32.89 7.30 -36.91
N ARG A 72 -33.81 6.61 -37.58
CA ARG A 72 -33.57 5.27 -38.11
C ARG A 72 -34.08 5.21 -39.55
N ASP A 73 -33.17 4.89 -40.46
CA ASP A 73 -33.51 4.58 -41.85
C ASP A 73 -33.56 3.07 -42.00
N TYR A 74 -34.72 2.53 -42.37
CA TYR A 74 -34.89 1.11 -42.69
C TYR A 74 -35.79 0.98 -43.91
N VAL A 75 -35.49 0.00 -44.76
CA VAL A 75 -36.25 -0.28 -45.97
C VAL A 75 -37.29 -1.34 -45.66
N LEU A 76 -38.58 -1.03 -45.86
CA LEU A 76 -39.67 -1.99 -45.78
C LEU A 76 -39.98 -2.54 -47.18
N PRO A 77 -39.58 -3.78 -47.52
CA PRO A 77 -39.91 -4.36 -48.81
C PRO A 77 -41.42 -4.63 -48.90
N GLY A 78 -42.03 -4.30 -50.05
CA GLY A 78 -43.44 -4.56 -50.32
C GLY A 78 -44.40 -3.39 -50.11
N ASN A 79 -43.89 -2.14 -50.07
CA ASN A 79 -44.73 -0.95 -50.03
C ASN A 79 -45.63 -0.86 -51.28
N LYS A 80 -46.95 -0.97 -51.09
CA LYS A 80 -47.97 -0.77 -52.14
C LYS A 80 -48.88 0.43 -51.85
N ASP A 81 -48.79 0.98 -50.64
CA ASP A 81 -49.81 1.87 -50.08
C ASP A 81 -49.29 3.27 -49.73
N TYR A 82 -47.96 3.49 -49.69
CA TYR A 82 -47.36 4.78 -49.29
C TYR A 82 -46.48 5.38 -50.39
N VAL A 83 -46.51 6.71 -50.53
CA VAL A 83 -45.65 7.49 -51.46
C VAL A 83 -44.53 8.20 -50.69
N GLU A 84 -43.43 8.53 -51.37
CA GLU A 84 -42.29 9.27 -50.78
C GLU A 84 -42.75 10.58 -50.12
N GLY A 85 -42.49 10.72 -48.81
CA GLY A 85 -42.90 11.88 -47.99
C GLY A 85 -44.05 11.62 -47.02
N GLU A 86 -44.76 10.49 -47.13
CA GLU A 86 -45.84 10.14 -46.20
C GLU A 86 -45.33 9.56 -44.87
N THR A 87 -46.02 9.89 -43.78
CA THR A 87 -45.73 9.38 -42.44
C THR A 87 -46.44 8.06 -42.18
N ILE A 88 -45.68 7.00 -41.90
CA ILE A 88 -46.22 5.69 -41.52
C ILE A 88 -46.65 5.73 -40.04
N PRO A 89 -47.87 5.26 -39.69
CA PRO A 89 -48.30 5.19 -38.29
C PRO A 89 -47.35 4.30 -37.49
N ARG A 90 -46.89 4.79 -36.32
CA ARG A 90 -46.03 4.02 -35.42
C ARG A 90 -46.77 2.73 -35.02
N PRO A 91 -46.19 1.53 -35.23
CA PRO A 91 -46.86 0.29 -34.85
C PRO A 91 -47.22 0.34 -33.35
N PRO A 92 -48.42 -0.11 -32.96
CA PRO A 92 -48.77 -0.22 -31.54
C PRO A 92 -47.76 -1.15 -30.89
N GLY A 93 -47.13 -0.70 -29.80
CA GLY A 93 -46.04 -1.42 -29.16
C GLY A 93 -46.47 -2.83 -28.79
N SER A 94 -46.02 -3.82 -29.55
CA SER A 94 -46.12 -5.21 -29.15
C SER A 94 -45.21 -5.38 -27.94
N GLY A 95 -45.84 -5.60 -26.78
CA GLY A 95 -45.16 -6.06 -25.58
C GLY A 95 -44.44 -7.36 -25.91
N GLY A 96 -43.12 -7.27 -26.07
CA GLY A 96 -42.24 -8.41 -26.26
C GLY A 96 -42.22 -9.24 -24.98
N GLY A 97 -43.03 -10.30 -24.94
CA GLY A 97 -42.85 -11.41 -24.02
C GLY A 97 -41.63 -12.22 -24.44
N GLY A 98 -40.71 -12.45 -23.50
CA GLY A 98 -39.56 -13.33 -23.71
C GLY A 98 -38.42 -13.07 -22.74
N GLY A 99 -38.61 -13.42 -21.46
CA GLY A 99 -37.54 -13.43 -20.46
C GLY A 99 -38.04 -13.98 -19.13
N SER A 100 -37.67 -15.24 -18.85
CA SER A 100 -37.73 -16.03 -17.60
C SER A 100 -38.62 -15.55 -16.45
N GLN A 101 -39.47 -16.45 -15.95
CA GLN A 101 -40.02 -16.44 -14.59
C GLN A 101 -38.99 -15.93 -13.57
N GLY A 102 -39.16 -14.69 -13.15
CA GLY A 102 -38.72 -14.16 -11.87
C GLY A 102 -39.98 -13.79 -11.12
N SER A 103 -40.09 -14.24 -9.86
CA SER A 103 -41.25 -13.97 -9.01
C SER A 103 -41.55 -12.47 -8.88
N PRO A 104 -42.81 -12.06 -8.61
CA PRO A 104 -43.20 -10.65 -8.51
C PRO A 104 -42.56 -9.90 -7.33
N ASP A 105 -42.04 -10.61 -6.33
CA ASP A 105 -41.32 -10.08 -5.17
C ASP A 105 -39.89 -10.67 -5.07
N GLY A 106 -39.15 -10.59 -6.17
CA GLY A 106 -37.78 -11.09 -6.28
C GLY A 106 -36.72 -10.00 -6.08
N GLU A 107 -36.67 -9.35 -4.91
CA GLU A 107 -35.43 -8.70 -4.45
C GLU A 107 -34.44 -9.77 -3.97
N GLY A 108 -34.01 -10.63 -4.89
CA GLY A 108 -32.85 -11.47 -4.70
C GLY A 108 -31.62 -10.69 -5.17
N GLU A 109 -31.14 -9.77 -4.35
CA GLU A 109 -29.76 -9.31 -4.55
C GLU A 109 -28.84 -10.50 -4.32
N ASP A 110 -28.16 -10.97 -5.36
CA ASP A 110 -27.08 -11.94 -5.19
C ASP A 110 -25.98 -11.26 -4.37
N GLU A 111 -26.01 -11.50 -3.06
CA GLU A 111 -24.96 -11.12 -2.13
C GLU A 111 -23.63 -11.73 -2.59
N PHE A 112 -22.64 -10.88 -2.83
CA PHE A 112 -21.31 -11.35 -3.19
C PHE A 112 -20.59 -11.81 -1.92
N ARG A 113 -20.38 -13.12 -1.79
CA ARG A 113 -19.58 -13.70 -0.71
C ARG A 113 -18.11 -13.78 -1.12
N PHE A 114 -17.26 -13.12 -0.36
CA PHE A 114 -15.80 -13.22 -0.51
C PHE A 114 -15.25 -14.07 0.62
N ALA A 115 -14.66 -15.22 0.28
CA ALA A 115 -13.86 -15.99 1.22
C ALA A 115 -12.46 -15.33 1.32
N LEU A 116 -12.14 -14.76 2.47
CA LEU A 116 -10.82 -14.18 2.74
C LEU A 116 -10.01 -15.16 3.59
N SER A 117 -8.74 -15.32 3.26
CA SER A 117 -7.81 -16.00 4.17
C SER A 117 -7.62 -15.15 5.44
N HIS A 118 -7.17 -15.79 6.52
CA HIS A 118 -6.84 -15.08 7.76
C HIS A 118 -5.83 -13.95 7.51
N GLU A 119 -4.78 -14.21 6.73
CA GLU A 119 -3.77 -13.21 6.42
C GLU A 119 -4.33 -12.04 5.60
N GLU A 120 -5.17 -12.31 4.59
CA GLU A 120 -5.78 -11.26 3.79
C GLU A 120 -6.78 -10.41 4.59
N PHE A 121 -7.51 -11.03 5.52
CA PHE A 121 -8.39 -10.30 6.43
C PHE A 121 -7.59 -9.35 7.31
N VAL A 122 -6.53 -9.84 7.95
CA VAL A 122 -5.65 -9.03 8.82
C VAL A 122 -4.98 -7.91 8.04
N ASP A 123 -4.47 -8.17 6.83
CA ASP A 123 -3.87 -7.15 5.98
C ASP A 123 -4.86 -6.03 5.63
N LEU A 124 -6.09 -6.39 5.25
CA LEU A 124 -7.14 -5.42 4.92
C LEU A 124 -7.59 -4.63 6.15
N PHE A 125 -7.63 -5.29 7.30
CA PHE A 125 -8.00 -4.71 8.58
C PHE A 125 -6.97 -3.67 9.07
N LEU A 126 -5.67 -3.90 8.79
CA LEU A 126 -4.55 -3.04 9.21
C LEU A 126 -4.08 -2.03 8.14
N GLU A 127 -4.57 -2.08 6.89
CA GLU A 127 -4.07 -1.29 5.75
C GLU A 127 -4.07 0.24 6.00
N ASP A 128 -4.99 0.75 6.80
CA ASP A 128 -5.14 2.21 7.07
C ASP A 128 -4.42 2.70 8.32
N LEU A 129 -3.68 1.81 8.99
CA LEU A 129 -3.00 2.11 10.23
C LEU A 129 -1.52 2.36 9.95
N GLU A 130 -0.98 3.39 10.61
CA GLU A 130 0.45 3.73 10.56
C GLU A 130 0.89 4.34 11.90
N LEU A 131 2.15 4.13 12.24
CA LEU A 131 2.80 4.88 13.32
C LEU A 131 2.90 6.36 12.93
N PRO A 132 2.38 7.28 13.76
CA PRO A 132 2.49 8.71 13.51
C PRO A 132 3.96 9.16 13.43
N ASP A 133 4.27 10.13 12.57
CA ASP A 133 5.55 10.84 12.55
C ASP A 133 6.83 9.97 12.42
N LEU A 134 6.74 8.78 11.79
CA LEU A 134 7.86 7.83 11.59
C LEU A 134 9.06 8.39 10.79
N ALA A 135 8.90 9.53 10.12
CA ALA A 135 9.94 10.13 9.29
C ALA A 135 11.00 10.93 10.08
N LYS A 136 10.90 11.02 11.42
CA LYS A 136 11.70 11.96 12.22
C LYS A 136 12.69 11.30 13.17
N ARG A 137 13.88 11.02 12.65
CA ARG A 137 15.22 11.29 13.22
C ARG A 137 16.20 10.33 12.54
N LYS A 138 17.46 10.73 12.53
CA LYS A 138 18.48 10.35 11.55
C LYS A 138 18.44 8.87 11.10
N LEU A 139 18.45 8.73 9.78
CA LEU A 139 18.88 7.60 8.96
C LEU A 139 19.74 6.58 9.74
N ALA A 140 19.10 5.58 10.37
CA ALA A 140 19.84 4.44 10.86
C ALA A 140 20.36 3.65 9.63
N THR A 141 21.67 3.42 9.61
CA THR A 141 22.40 2.78 8.52
C THR A 141 22.08 1.29 8.46
N THR A 142 20.87 0.93 8.05
CA THR A 142 20.61 -0.40 7.49
C THR A 142 20.24 -0.19 6.03
N GLU A 143 21.20 -0.52 5.17
CA GLU A 143 21.12 -0.28 3.73
C GLU A 143 20.11 -1.23 3.09
N GLN A 144 18.82 -0.87 3.09
CA GLN A 144 17.97 -1.39 2.02
C GLN A 144 18.44 -0.75 0.72
N VAL A 145 19.24 -1.51 -0.02
CA VAL A 145 19.74 -1.10 -1.33
C VAL A 145 18.58 -1.10 -2.32
N SER A 146 18.21 0.08 -2.81
CA SER A 146 17.28 0.22 -3.92
C SER A 146 18.07 0.48 -5.19
N TRP A 147 17.80 -0.29 -6.24
CA TRP A 147 18.43 -0.07 -7.54
C TRP A 147 17.80 1.13 -8.23
N ARG A 148 18.56 2.22 -8.38
CA ARG A 148 18.16 3.38 -9.16
C ARG A 148 18.84 3.34 -10.52
N ARG A 149 18.10 3.72 -11.57
CA ARG A 149 18.66 3.82 -12.92
C ARG A 149 19.70 4.95 -12.96
N ALA A 150 20.97 4.58 -13.15
CA ALA A 150 22.13 5.47 -13.15
C ALA A 150 22.57 5.87 -14.58
N GLY A 151 21.86 5.40 -15.61
CA GLY A 151 22.10 5.80 -17.00
C GLY A 151 22.59 4.65 -17.86
N PHE A 152 23.68 4.88 -18.61
CA PHE A 152 24.25 3.91 -19.55
C PHE A 152 25.77 3.79 -19.39
N SER A 153 26.29 2.57 -19.53
CA SER A 153 27.72 2.24 -19.58
C SER A 153 28.10 1.67 -20.94
N VAL A 154 29.39 1.73 -21.31
CA VAL A 154 29.91 1.08 -22.53
C VAL A 154 30.07 -0.43 -22.33
N THR A 155 30.25 -0.87 -21.08
CA THR A 155 30.41 -2.27 -20.68
C THR A 155 29.30 -2.71 -19.74
N GLY A 156 28.89 -3.98 -19.81
CA GLY A 156 27.85 -4.55 -18.95
C GLY A 156 27.37 -5.93 -19.41
N SER A 157 26.46 -6.52 -18.63
CA SER A 157 25.83 -7.80 -18.97
C SER A 157 24.94 -7.68 -20.22
N PRO A 158 24.94 -8.65 -21.15
CA PRO A 158 24.08 -8.68 -22.33
C PRO A 158 22.59 -8.44 -22.05
N ALA A 159 22.08 -8.88 -20.89
CA ALA A 159 20.70 -8.67 -20.48
C ALA A 159 20.32 -7.17 -20.34
N ASN A 160 21.30 -6.33 -20.02
CA ASN A 160 21.12 -4.89 -19.86
C ASN A 160 21.38 -4.10 -21.15
N LEU A 161 21.65 -4.75 -22.29
CA LEU A 161 21.98 -4.06 -23.54
C LEU A 161 20.82 -3.14 -24.00
N ALA A 162 21.14 -1.87 -24.19
CA ALA A 162 20.22 -0.87 -24.71
C ALA A 162 20.29 -0.84 -26.25
N LEU A 163 19.65 -1.83 -26.88
CA LEU A 163 19.66 -2.03 -28.34
C LEU A 163 19.44 -0.75 -29.16
N THR A 164 18.41 0.03 -28.83
CA THR A 164 18.07 1.25 -29.59
C THR A 164 19.19 2.29 -29.55
N ARG A 165 19.87 2.44 -28.40
CA ARG A 165 20.94 3.43 -28.23
C ARG A 165 22.25 2.94 -28.84
N THR A 166 22.55 1.65 -28.70
CA THR A 166 23.68 0.99 -29.38
C THR A 166 23.59 1.13 -30.90
N MET A 167 22.41 0.84 -31.48
CA MET A 167 22.19 0.97 -32.92
C MET A 167 22.29 2.41 -33.41
N ARG A 168 21.80 3.38 -32.61
CA ARG A 168 21.94 4.81 -32.92
C ARG A 168 23.40 5.26 -32.93
N ASN A 169 24.21 4.81 -31.97
CA ASN A 169 25.65 5.12 -31.93
C ASN A 169 26.37 4.49 -33.12
N SER A 170 26.12 3.21 -33.41
CA SER A 170 26.67 2.51 -34.58
C SER A 170 26.31 3.23 -35.88
N LEU A 171 25.07 3.68 -36.05
CA LEU A 171 24.66 4.43 -37.23
C LEU A 171 25.44 5.76 -37.35
N SER A 172 25.53 6.50 -36.25
CA SER A 172 26.23 7.79 -36.21
C SER A 172 27.71 7.63 -36.57
N ARG A 173 28.38 6.61 -36.02
CA ARG A 173 29.78 6.28 -36.33
C ARG A 173 29.97 5.89 -37.80
N ARG A 174 29.08 5.06 -38.35
CA ARG A 174 29.15 4.66 -39.77
C ARG A 174 28.95 5.83 -40.73
N ILE A 175 28.07 6.77 -40.39
CA ILE A 175 27.89 8.02 -41.15
C ILE A 175 29.17 8.86 -41.06
N ALA A 176 29.73 9.06 -39.87
CA ALA A 176 30.95 9.85 -39.66
C ALA A 176 32.17 9.28 -40.41
N LEU A 177 32.33 7.95 -40.39
CA LEU A 177 33.41 7.25 -41.09
C LEU A 177 33.13 7.05 -42.59
N ARG A 178 32.01 7.59 -43.10
CA ARG A 178 31.56 7.44 -44.50
C ARG A 178 31.60 5.98 -44.94
N ARG A 179 30.98 5.09 -44.16
CA ARG A 179 30.86 3.69 -44.55
C ARG A 179 30.03 3.62 -45.83
N PRO A 180 30.53 2.97 -46.89
CA PRO A 180 29.77 2.82 -48.12
C PRO A 180 28.44 2.08 -47.89
N ARG A 181 27.39 2.45 -48.63
CA ARG A 181 26.11 1.75 -48.56
C ARG A 181 26.22 0.41 -49.29
N PRO A 182 25.62 -0.68 -48.75
CA PRO A 182 25.64 -1.98 -49.42
C PRO A 182 24.98 -1.92 -50.81
N GLU A 183 23.94 -1.11 -50.98
CA GLU A 183 23.26 -0.88 -52.26
C GLU A 183 24.21 -0.31 -53.33
N ALA A 184 25.10 0.61 -52.95
CA ALA A 184 26.05 1.20 -53.89
C ALA A 184 27.19 0.23 -54.27
N ALA A 185 27.52 -0.72 -53.40
CA ALA A 185 28.45 -1.80 -53.73
C ALA A 185 27.80 -2.81 -54.69
N ALA A 186 26.54 -3.18 -54.43
CA ALA A 186 25.78 -4.07 -55.30
C ALA A 186 25.59 -3.49 -56.72
N ALA A 187 25.32 -2.17 -56.82
CA ALA A 187 25.21 -1.50 -58.11
C ALA A 187 26.52 -1.54 -58.92
N LEU A 188 27.68 -1.37 -58.27
CA LEU A 188 28.99 -1.50 -58.92
C LEU A 188 29.26 -2.95 -59.34
N GLU A 189 28.86 -3.94 -58.54
CA GLU A 189 28.97 -5.36 -58.90
C GLU A 189 28.12 -5.71 -60.12
N GLU A 190 26.88 -5.19 -60.19
CA GLU A 190 26.02 -5.33 -61.36
C GLU A 190 26.60 -4.62 -62.60
N GLU A 191 27.11 -3.39 -62.45
CA GLU A 191 27.77 -2.65 -63.53
C GLU A 191 28.95 -3.43 -64.10
N ILE A 192 29.83 -3.95 -63.23
CA ILE A 192 30.96 -4.80 -63.63
C ILE A 192 30.47 -6.05 -64.37
N ALA A 193 29.46 -6.75 -63.84
CA ALA A 193 28.91 -7.94 -64.48
C ALA A 193 28.30 -7.64 -65.87
N THR A 194 27.68 -6.47 -66.04
CA THR A 194 27.16 -6.04 -67.34
C THR A 194 28.27 -5.74 -68.34
N LEU A 195 29.31 -5.00 -67.92
CA LEU A 195 30.46 -4.63 -68.75
C LEU A 195 31.30 -5.85 -69.13
N GLU A 196 31.44 -6.82 -68.23
CA GLU A 196 32.10 -8.11 -68.53
C GLU A 196 31.34 -8.93 -69.57
N ARG A 197 30.01 -8.82 -69.59
CA ARG A 197 29.15 -9.56 -70.53
C ARG A 197 29.09 -8.89 -71.90
N THR A 198 29.05 -7.56 -71.97
CA THR A 198 28.97 -6.82 -73.23
C THR A 198 30.34 -6.61 -73.88
N GLY A 199 31.41 -6.54 -73.09
CA GLY A 199 32.77 -6.22 -73.57
C GLY A 199 32.95 -4.75 -73.97
N ASP A 200 31.98 -3.90 -73.63
CA ASP A 200 32.05 -2.46 -73.88
C ASP A 200 32.95 -1.75 -72.85
N ASP A 201 33.70 -0.77 -73.34
CA ASP A 201 34.57 0.15 -72.58
C ASP A 201 35.48 -0.51 -71.51
N PRO A 202 36.64 -1.06 -71.91
CA PRO A 202 37.57 -1.71 -70.99
C PRO A 202 38.17 -0.75 -69.95
N VAL A 203 38.15 0.57 -70.21
CA VAL A 203 38.64 1.58 -69.26
C VAL A 203 37.67 1.70 -68.09
N ARG A 204 36.37 1.82 -68.38
CA ARG A 204 35.33 1.92 -67.33
C ARG A 204 35.25 0.65 -66.47
N LEU A 205 35.43 -0.53 -67.07
CA LEU A 205 35.48 -1.80 -66.34
C LEU A 205 36.62 -1.82 -65.29
N LEU A 206 37.80 -1.31 -65.66
CA LEU A 206 38.94 -1.23 -64.75
C LEU A 206 38.67 -0.26 -63.60
N GLU A 207 38.14 0.93 -63.90
CA GLU A 207 37.77 1.93 -62.90
C GLU A 207 36.72 1.41 -61.91
N ALA A 208 35.66 0.76 -62.40
CA ALA A 208 34.60 0.20 -61.57
C ALA A 208 35.14 -0.89 -60.63
N ARG A 209 36.06 -1.75 -61.11
CA ARG A 209 36.75 -2.75 -60.28
C ARG A 209 37.61 -2.11 -59.19
N GLU A 210 38.33 -1.03 -59.50
CA GLU A 210 39.12 -0.29 -58.50
C GLU A 210 38.24 0.43 -57.47
N GLU A 211 37.12 1.01 -57.90
CA GLU A 211 36.10 1.60 -57.02
C GLU A 211 35.52 0.56 -56.07
N LEU A 212 35.10 -0.59 -56.60
CA LEU A 212 34.58 -1.70 -55.80
C LEU A 212 35.63 -2.20 -54.81
N ALA A 213 36.89 -2.37 -55.22
CA ALA A 213 37.97 -2.81 -54.33
C ALA A 213 38.19 -1.81 -53.18
N ARG A 214 38.21 -0.51 -53.46
CA ARG A 214 38.28 0.55 -52.44
C ARG A 214 37.08 0.50 -51.49
N MET A 215 35.89 0.30 -52.03
CA MET A 215 34.64 0.24 -51.28
C MET A 215 34.61 -0.98 -50.35
N GLN A 216 34.97 -2.15 -50.86
CA GLN A 216 35.07 -3.41 -50.11
C GLN A 216 36.11 -3.30 -48.99
N LYS A 217 37.26 -2.67 -49.23
CA LYS A 217 38.26 -2.42 -48.19
C LYS A 217 37.70 -1.57 -47.05
N ARG A 218 36.93 -0.51 -47.36
CA ARG A 218 36.27 0.33 -46.34
C ARG A 218 35.15 -0.41 -45.61
N LEU A 219 34.36 -1.23 -46.31
CA LEU A 219 33.29 -2.04 -45.72
C LEU A 219 33.84 -3.04 -44.70
N LYS A 220 34.99 -3.67 -45.00
CA LYS A 220 35.69 -4.58 -44.08
C LYS A 220 36.30 -3.82 -42.89
N ALA A 221 36.85 -2.63 -43.12
CA ALA A 221 37.49 -1.84 -42.07
C ALA A 221 36.50 -1.19 -41.08
N ILE A 222 35.23 -1.00 -41.46
CA ILE A 222 34.22 -0.35 -40.61
C ILE A 222 33.13 -1.37 -40.22
N PRO A 223 33.26 -2.03 -39.05
CA PRO A 223 32.27 -2.99 -38.57
C PRO A 223 30.87 -2.40 -38.42
N TRP A 224 29.85 -3.25 -38.51
CA TRP A 224 28.45 -2.83 -38.34
C TRP A 224 28.17 -2.40 -36.90
N ILE A 225 28.60 -3.21 -35.93
CA ILE A 225 28.61 -2.85 -34.51
C ILE A 225 30.05 -2.99 -34.04
N ASP A 226 30.52 -1.98 -33.33
CA ASP A 226 31.82 -1.97 -32.68
C ASP A 226 31.61 -1.97 -31.15
N PRO A 227 32.50 -2.59 -30.33
CA PRO A 227 32.44 -2.49 -28.88
C PRO A 227 32.23 -1.07 -28.33
N ILE A 228 32.75 -0.04 -29.00
CA ILE A 228 32.54 1.36 -28.57
C ILE A 228 31.09 1.84 -28.76
N ASP A 229 30.31 1.22 -29.64
CA ASP A 229 28.91 1.56 -29.89
C ASP A 229 27.99 1.01 -28.79
N LEU A 230 28.42 -0.06 -28.11
CA LEU A 230 27.62 -0.77 -27.12
C LEU A 230 27.24 0.14 -25.96
N ARG A 231 25.95 0.14 -25.60
CA ARG A 231 25.44 0.82 -24.41
C ARG A 231 24.61 -0.15 -23.58
N TYR A 232 24.93 -0.26 -22.30
CA TYR A 232 24.24 -1.10 -21.34
C TYR A 232 23.52 -0.21 -20.33
N ARG A 233 22.28 -0.53 -19.99
CA ARG A 233 21.53 0.13 -18.92
C ARG A 233 22.25 -0.15 -17.61
N ARG A 234 22.64 0.91 -16.91
CA ARG A 234 23.29 0.83 -15.61
C ARG A 234 22.30 1.19 -14.53
N SER A 235 22.23 0.34 -13.52
CA SER A 235 21.58 0.65 -12.26
C SER A 235 22.65 0.68 -11.19
N GLU A 236 22.58 1.65 -10.29
CA GLU A 236 23.47 1.74 -9.15
C GLU A 236 22.68 1.46 -7.86
N PRO A 237 23.32 0.83 -6.87
CA PRO A 237 22.76 0.71 -5.54
C PRO A 237 22.64 2.11 -4.94
N HIS A 238 21.42 2.53 -4.60
CA HIS A 238 21.20 3.74 -3.83
C HIS A 238 20.72 3.32 -2.44
N PRO A 239 21.42 3.71 -1.36
CA PRO A 239 20.97 3.43 -0.02
C PRO A 239 19.62 4.12 0.18
N ARG A 240 18.60 3.36 0.60
CA ARG A 240 17.38 3.94 1.15
C ARG A 240 17.49 3.92 2.67
N PRO A 241 17.36 5.07 3.33
CA PRO A 241 17.31 5.09 4.77
C PRO A 241 16.04 4.40 5.24
N VAL A 242 16.18 3.48 6.18
CA VAL A 242 15.04 2.86 6.87
C VAL A 242 14.94 3.52 8.23
N ALA A 243 13.78 4.09 8.53
CA ALA A 243 13.49 4.57 9.88
C ALA A 243 13.39 3.35 10.81
N GLN A 244 14.29 3.27 11.79
CA GLN A 244 14.18 2.33 12.90
C GLN A 244 13.26 2.92 13.96
N ALA A 245 12.45 2.07 14.57
CA ALA A 245 11.53 2.49 15.61
C ALA A 245 11.42 1.43 16.70
N VAL A 246 11.15 1.87 17.92
CA VAL A 246 10.86 1.01 19.07
C VAL A 246 9.50 1.39 19.64
N MET A 247 8.67 0.39 19.91
CA MET A 247 7.40 0.54 20.61
C MET A 247 7.51 -0.02 22.02
N PHE A 248 7.33 0.85 23.01
CA PHE A 248 7.20 0.48 24.42
C PHE A 248 5.74 0.19 24.76
N CYS A 249 5.47 -1.02 25.21
CA CYS A 249 4.15 -1.46 25.68
C CYS A 249 4.17 -1.49 27.21
N LEU A 250 3.54 -0.51 27.84
CA LEU A 250 3.45 -0.38 29.30
C LEU A 250 2.10 -0.93 29.77
N MET A 251 2.06 -2.09 30.41
CA MET A 251 0.83 -2.68 30.95
C MET A 251 0.82 -2.61 32.46
N ASP A 252 -0.26 -2.08 33.01
CA ASP A 252 -0.56 -2.17 34.44
C ASP A 252 -1.08 -3.58 34.75
N VAL A 253 -0.50 -4.22 35.76
CA VAL A 253 -0.94 -5.55 36.24
C VAL A 253 -1.32 -5.50 37.72
N SER A 254 -1.58 -4.31 38.26
CA SER A 254 -1.96 -4.08 39.64
C SER A 254 -3.26 -4.78 40.06
N GLY A 255 -3.53 -4.72 41.37
CA GLY A 255 -4.74 -5.26 41.97
C GLY A 255 -6.02 -4.48 41.68
N SER A 256 -5.93 -3.20 41.28
CA SER A 256 -7.11 -2.38 40.93
C SER A 256 -7.74 -2.84 39.60
N MET A 257 -6.93 -3.41 38.72
CA MET A 257 -7.37 -3.93 37.43
C MET A 257 -8.14 -5.25 37.56
N THR A 258 -9.44 -5.20 37.28
CA THR A 258 -10.30 -6.39 37.19
C THR A 258 -9.89 -7.32 36.04
N GLU A 259 -10.34 -8.59 36.04
CA GLU A 259 -10.09 -9.53 34.93
C GLU A 259 -10.58 -8.99 33.58
N HIS A 260 -11.72 -8.27 33.57
CA HIS A 260 -12.25 -7.63 32.38
C HIS A 260 -11.31 -6.53 31.85
N MET A 261 -10.83 -5.65 32.74
CA MET A 261 -9.87 -4.61 32.39
C MET A 261 -8.56 -5.20 31.85
N LYS A 262 -8.06 -6.26 32.48
CA LYS A 262 -6.87 -7.00 32.00
C LYS A 262 -7.11 -7.63 30.62
N ASP A 263 -8.29 -8.21 30.37
CA ASP A 263 -8.65 -8.74 29.04
C ASP A 263 -8.70 -7.64 27.97
N LEU A 264 -9.27 -6.47 28.27
CA LEU A 264 -9.30 -5.33 27.36
C LEU A 264 -7.89 -4.83 27.01
N ALA A 265 -7.04 -4.64 28.03
CA ALA A 265 -5.66 -4.20 27.85
C ALA A 265 -4.84 -5.22 27.03
N LYS A 266 -4.95 -6.51 27.35
CA LYS A 266 -4.28 -7.59 26.59
C LYS A 266 -4.70 -7.58 25.13
N ARG A 267 -6.00 -7.50 24.83
CA ARG A 267 -6.50 -7.44 23.45
C ARG A 267 -5.97 -6.24 22.68
N PHE A 268 -5.90 -5.07 23.32
CA PHE A 268 -5.31 -3.88 22.70
C PHE A 268 -3.84 -4.11 22.34
N PHE A 269 -3.03 -4.65 23.26
CA PHE A 269 -1.62 -4.92 22.99
C PHE A 269 -1.40 -6.08 22.01
N THR A 270 -2.25 -7.10 22.00
CA THR A 270 -2.21 -8.15 20.96
C THR A 270 -2.45 -7.53 19.58
N LEU A 271 -3.43 -6.62 19.47
CA LEU A 271 -3.71 -5.92 18.21
C LEU A 271 -2.54 -5.03 17.79
N LEU A 272 -1.93 -4.33 18.75
CA LEU A 272 -0.73 -3.51 18.53
C LEU A 272 0.44 -4.36 18.03
N TYR A 273 0.68 -5.50 18.67
CA TYR A 273 1.73 -6.44 18.29
C TYR A 273 1.53 -6.98 16.86
N LEU A 274 0.32 -7.45 16.55
CA LEU A 274 -0.03 -7.93 15.20
C LEU A 274 0.14 -6.81 14.15
N PHE A 275 -0.31 -5.60 14.49
CA PHE A 275 -0.14 -4.42 13.64
C PHE A 275 1.32 -4.15 13.33
N LEU A 276 2.17 -4.09 14.34
CA LEU A 276 3.59 -3.77 14.19
C LEU A 276 4.33 -4.86 13.41
N LYS A 277 4.16 -6.12 13.79
CA LYS A 277 4.85 -7.27 13.19
C LYS A 277 4.48 -7.49 11.72
N ARG A 278 3.22 -7.20 11.33
CA ARG A 278 2.77 -7.31 9.94
C ARG A 278 3.16 -6.09 9.09
N ARG A 279 3.04 -4.87 9.63
CA ARG A 279 3.21 -3.64 8.83
C ARG A 279 4.66 -3.16 8.74
N TYR A 280 5.48 -3.48 9.73
CA TYR A 280 6.85 -2.99 9.85
C TYR A 280 7.82 -4.14 10.07
N LYS A 281 8.91 -4.13 9.28
CA LYS A 281 9.98 -5.13 9.40
C LYS A 281 11.08 -4.74 10.39
N HIS A 282 11.19 -3.45 10.69
CA HIS A 282 12.29 -2.86 11.45
C HIS A 282 11.73 -2.04 12.63
N VAL A 283 10.77 -2.65 13.35
CA VAL A 283 10.25 -2.12 14.62
C VAL A 283 10.56 -3.12 15.71
N GLU A 284 11.22 -2.66 16.76
CA GLU A 284 11.40 -3.45 17.99
C GLU A 284 10.26 -3.18 18.96
N ILE A 285 9.87 -4.20 19.72
CA ILE A 285 8.78 -4.11 20.69
C ILE A 285 9.34 -4.48 22.05
N VAL A 286 9.21 -3.58 23.01
CA VAL A 286 9.64 -3.78 24.39
C VAL A 286 8.41 -3.82 25.28
N PHE A 287 8.28 -4.88 26.07
CA PHE A 287 7.17 -5.06 26.98
C PHE A 287 7.61 -4.73 28.41
N ILE A 288 6.93 -3.78 29.03
CA ILE A 288 7.14 -3.41 30.43
C ILE A 288 5.83 -3.60 31.16
N ARG A 289 5.87 -4.43 32.19
CA ARG A 289 4.77 -4.55 33.14
C ARG A 289 5.11 -3.72 34.38
N HIS A 290 4.09 -3.19 35.04
CA HIS A 290 4.29 -2.46 36.28
C HIS A 290 3.20 -2.72 37.30
N THR A 291 3.62 -2.66 38.57
CA THR A 291 2.79 -2.57 39.75
C THR A 291 3.40 -1.50 40.67
N HIS A 292 3.86 -1.90 41.86
CA HIS A 292 4.73 -1.13 42.75
C HIS A 292 6.21 -1.21 42.32
N GLU A 293 6.54 -2.18 41.48
CA GLU A 293 7.81 -2.33 40.77
C GLU A 293 7.52 -2.55 39.28
N ALA A 294 8.44 -2.16 38.42
CA ALA A 294 8.36 -2.37 36.98
C ALA A 294 9.54 -3.18 36.47
N SER A 295 9.29 -4.02 35.46
CA SER A 295 10.32 -4.84 34.84
C SER A 295 10.05 -5.02 33.35
N GLU A 296 11.10 -5.00 32.55
CA GLU A 296 11.04 -5.54 31.19
C GLU A 296 10.76 -7.04 31.22
N VAL A 297 9.85 -7.50 30.36
CA VAL A 297 9.45 -8.90 30.24
C VAL A 297 9.37 -9.33 28.78
N ASP A 298 9.33 -10.64 28.55
CA ASP A 298 9.07 -11.21 27.24
C ASP A 298 7.57 -11.24 26.92
N GLU A 299 7.25 -11.60 25.67
CA GLU A 299 5.88 -11.64 25.13
C GLU A 299 4.98 -12.57 25.96
N GLU A 300 5.46 -13.77 26.31
CA GLU A 300 4.64 -14.75 27.03
C GLU A 300 4.30 -14.26 28.44
N THR A 301 5.31 -13.78 29.17
CA THR A 301 5.10 -13.23 30.52
C THR A 301 4.18 -12.01 30.49
N PHE A 302 4.30 -11.12 29.50
CA PHE A 302 3.47 -9.93 29.37
C PHE A 302 1.97 -10.26 29.22
N PHE A 303 1.63 -11.28 28.43
CA PHE A 303 0.22 -11.64 28.17
C PHE A 303 -0.37 -12.63 29.17
N TYR A 304 0.43 -13.49 29.80
CA TYR A 304 -0.09 -14.61 30.59
C TYR A 304 0.22 -14.56 32.09
N SER A 305 1.14 -13.72 32.54
CA SER A 305 1.50 -13.64 33.96
C SER A 305 0.33 -13.19 34.86
N ARG A 306 0.32 -13.69 36.10
CA ARG A 306 -0.68 -13.45 37.14
C ARG A 306 -0.03 -12.84 38.36
N GLU A 307 0.51 -11.64 38.21
CA GLU A 307 0.98 -10.84 39.34
C GLU A 307 -0.07 -9.81 39.75
N THR A 308 -0.01 -9.41 41.02
CA THR A 308 -0.89 -8.41 41.63
C THR A 308 -0.07 -7.58 42.60
N GLY A 309 -0.26 -6.27 42.62
CA GLY A 309 0.43 -5.34 43.51
C GLY A 309 -0.25 -3.97 43.53
N GLY A 310 0.37 -3.00 44.20
CA GLY A 310 -0.05 -1.59 44.12
C GLY A 310 0.22 -0.99 42.74
N THR A 311 -0.24 0.24 42.51
CA THR A 311 -0.04 0.95 41.23
C THR A 311 0.84 2.18 41.47
N ILE A 312 2.08 2.11 40.98
CA ILE A 312 3.08 3.20 40.99
C ILE A 312 3.58 3.38 39.56
N VAL A 313 3.01 4.35 38.85
CA VAL A 313 3.28 4.57 37.42
C VAL A 313 4.71 5.05 37.17
N SER A 314 5.31 5.82 38.09
CA SER A 314 6.70 6.28 37.91
C SER A 314 7.69 5.14 37.68
N THR A 315 7.48 3.98 38.31
CA THR A 315 8.37 2.82 38.13
C THR A 315 8.42 2.33 36.68
N ALA A 316 7.27 2.34 35.98
CA ALA A 316 7.20 1.98 34.57
C ALA A 316 7.96 2.98 33.68
N LEU A 317 7.84 4.27 34.01
CA LEU A 317 8.49 5.36 33.27
C LEU A 317 10.01 5.36 33.50
N GLU A 318 10.45 5.01 34.71
CA GLU A 318 11.88 4.84 35.04
C GLU A 318 12.50 3.66 34.32
N GLU A 319 11.81 2.51 34.29
CA GLU A 319 12.28 1.35 33.54
C GLU A 319 12.31 1.65 32.03
N MET A 320 11.30 2.36 31.51
CA MET A 320 11.32 2.84 30.13
C MET A 320 12.51 3.78 29.87
N GLN A 321 12.77 4.75 30.74
CA GLN A 321 13.91 5.66 30.63
C GLN A 321 15.24 4.90 30.60
N ARG A 322 15.40 3.92 31.52
CA ARG A 322 16.59 3.07 31.59
C ARG A 322 16.81 2.32 30.29
N VAL A 323 15.78 1.64 29.78
CA VAL A 323 15.85 0.88 28.54
C VAL A 323 16.17 1.79 27.34
N VAL A 324 15.54 2.97 27.27
CA VAL A 324 15.83 3.97 26.23
C VAL A 324 17.29 4.40 26.28
N ALA A 325 17.82 4.71 27.46
CA ALA A 325 19.20 5.14 27.62
C ALA A 325 20.23 4.04 27.28
N GLU A 326 19.91 2.77 27.55
CA GLU A 326 20.81 1.64 27.34
C GLU A 326 20.82 1.15 25.88
N ARG A 327 19.65 1.06 25.23
CA ARG A 327 19.49 0.42 23.92
C ARG A 327 19.01 1.32 22.80
N TYR A 328 18.26 2.39 23.10
CA TYR A 328 17.52 3.15 22.09
C TYR A 328 17.79 4.66 22.19
N PRO A 329 18.99 5.13 21.83
CA PRO A 329 19.30 6.56 21.87
C PRO A 329 18.30 7.35 20.99
N PRO A 330 17.61 8.38 21.55
CA PRO A 330 16.56 9.13 20.83
C PRO A 330 17.03 9.87 19.56
N GLN A 331 18.34 9.96 19.33
CA GLN A 331 18.91 10.56 18.12
C GLN A 331 18.90 9.62 16.91
N GLU A 332 18.84 8.30 17.14
CA GLU A 332 18.93 7.25 16.12
C GLU A 332 17.61 6.49 15.95
N TRP A 333 16.85 6.33 17.03
CA TRP A 333 15.60 5.57 17.05
C TRP A 333 14.37 6.47 17.16
N ASN A 334 13.31 6.11 16.44
CA ASN A 334 11.99 6.66 16.70
C ASN A 334 11.33 5.90 17.87
N ILE A 335 11.07 6.56 18.97
CA ILE A 335 10.52 5.98 20.20
C ILE A 335 9.02 6.26 20.28
N TYR A 336 8.27 5.19 20.47
CA TYR A 336 6.83 5.20 20.66
C TYR A 336 6.49 4.54 21.97
N ALA A 337 5.44 5.00 22.64
CA ALA A 337 4.94 4.36 23.84
C ALA A 337 3.42 4.20 23.81
N ALA A 338 2.94 3.07 24.30
CA ALA A 338 1.54 2.78 24.52
C ALA A 338 1.36 2.23 25.94
N GLN A 339 0.59 2.94 26.76
CA GLN A 339 0.30 2.56 28.13
C GLN A 339 -1.17 2.17 28.28
N ALA A 340 -1.45 1.06 28.97
CA ALA A 340 -2.79 0.70 29.40
C ALA A 340 -2.86 0.52 30.92
N SER A 341 -3.82 1.20 31.55
CA SER A 341 -4.10 1.15 32.99
C SER A 341 -5.58 1.44 33.25
N ASP A 342 -6.09 1.13 34.44
CA ASP A 342 -7.44 1.50 34.87
C ASP A 342 -7.57 2.96 35.34
N GLY A 343 -6.45 3.68 35.44
CA GLY A 343 -6.41 5.10 35.79
C GLY A 343 -6.09 5.39 37.25
N ASP A 344 -5.95 4.36 38.08
CA ASP A 344 -5.57 4.50 39.49
C ASP A 344 -4.05 4.67 39.61
N ASN A 345 -3.61 5.61 40.45
CA ASN A 345 -2.21 5.76 40.84
C ASN A 345 -2.11 6.17 42.29
N THR A 346 -1.01 5.82 42.93
CA THR A 346 -0.74 6.27 44.30
C THR A 346 -0.56 7.80 44.29
N SER A 347 -1.30 8.54 45.12
CA SER A 347 -1.29 10.02 45.06
C SER A 347 0.08 10.64 45.32
N SER A 348 0.94 9.97 46.10
CA SER A 348 2.34 10.40 46.33
C SER A 348 3.24 10.27 45.10
N ASP A 349 2.84 9.46 44.11
CA ASP A 349 3.60 9.19 42.90
C ASP A 349 3.33 10.20 41.77
N ASN A 350 2.14 10.82 41.76
CA ASN A 350 1.68 11.72 40.71
C ASN A 350 2.69 12.84 40.36
N PRO A 351 3.33 13.56 41.32
CA PRO A 351 4.31 14.58 40.99
C PRO A 351 5.53 14.03 40.24
N ARG A 352 6.03 12.86 40.67
CA ARG A 352 7.19 12.20 40.07
C ARG A 352 6.87 11.68 38.66
N ALA A 353 5.72 11.06 38.47
CA ALA A 353 5.27 10.61 37.15
C ALA A 353 5.12 11.79 36.18
N SER A 354 4.55 12.91 36.63
CA SER A 354 4.43 14.13 35.81
C SER A 354 5.78 14.71 35.41
N GLU A 355 6.75 14.74 36.34
CA GLU A 355 8.10 15.22 36.09
C GLU A 355 8.82 14.35 35.05
N LEU A 356 8.77 13.02 35.20
CA LEU A 356 9.38 12.07 34.27
C LEU A 356 8.77 12.16 32.87
N LEU A 357 7.44 12.27 32.78
CA LEU A 357 6.76 12.43 31.49
C LEU A 357 7.22 13.71 30.79
N THR A 358 7.17 14.85 31.48
CA THR A 358 7.45 16.17 30.90
C THR A 358 8.92 16.34 30.51
N ASN A 359 9.84 15.94 31.40
CA ASN A 359 11.26 16.26 31.23
C ASN A 359 12.02 15.19 30.45
N THR A 360 11.55 13.95 30.45
CA THR A 360 12.32 12.80 29.94
C THR A 360 11.58 12.07 28.82
N ILE A 361 10.39 11.55 29.09
CA ILE A 361 9.74 10.58 28.21
C ILE A 361 9.13 11.25 26.98
N LEU A 362 8.31 12.29 27.16
CA LEU A 362 7.62 12.97 26.05
C LEU A 362 8.59 13.66 25.08
N PRO A 363 9.68 14.32 25.52
CA PRO A 363 10.68 14.88 24.61
C PRO A 363 11.43 13.83 23.78
N ALA A 364 11.60 12.62 24.33
CA ALA A 364 12.24 11.49 23.65
C ALA A 364 11.29 10.79 22.66
N CYS A 365 10.00 10.68 23.00
CA CYS A 365 8.98 10.00 22.22
C CYS A 365 8.47 10.86 21.05
N GLN A 366 8.12 10.21 19.94
CA GLN A 366 7.39 10.86 18.84
C GLN A 366 5.88 10.83 19.07
N TYR A 367 5.40 9.80 19.78
CA TYR A 367 4.00 9.62 20.07
C TYR A 367 3.81 8.78 21.33
N PHE A 368 2.97 9.27 22.24
CA PHE A 368 2.59 8.57 23.46
C PHE A 368 1.09 8.32 23.46
N ALA A 369 0.67 7.06 23.50
CA ALA A 369 -0.73 6.65 23.58
C ALA A 369 -1.05 6.16 24.99
N TYR A 370 -2.06 6.76 25.62
CA TYR A 370 -2.60 6.32 26.90
C TYR A 370 -4.01 5.76 26.71
N LEU A 371 -4.19 4.52 27.16
CA LEU A 371 -5.44 3.80 27.16
C LEU A 371 -5.91 3.57 28.58
N GLU A 372 -7.01 4.21 28.96
CA GLU A 372 -7.70 3.91 30.21
C GLU A 372 -8.74 2.82 29.99
N VAL A 373 -8.65 1.73 30.75
CA VAL A 373 -9.65 0.65 30.72
C VAL A 373 -10.63 0.80 31.88
N GLY A 374 -11.90 0.95 31.56
CA GLY A 374 -12.97 1.14 32.55
C GLY A 374 -13.78 -0.12 32.84
N ARG A 375 -14.69 -0.03 33.80
CA ARG A 375 -15.68 -1.09 34.06
C ARG A 375 -16.78 -1.03 33.01
N GLU A 376 -17.44 -2.18 32.81
CA GLU A 376 -18.55 -2.28 31.86
C GLU A 376 -19.77 -1.45 32.30
N ASP A 377 -19.99 -1.37 33.62
CA ASP A 377 -21.13 -0.69 34.25
C ASP A 377 -20.90 0.82 34.47
N ASP A 378 -19.73 1.35 34.11
CA ASP A 378 -19.48 2.80 34.23
C ASP A 378 -20.41 3.55 33.25
N PRO A 379 -21.19 4.54 33.72
CA PRO A 379 -22.19 5.22 32.89
C PRO A 379 -21.57 5.77 31.60
N ALA A 380 -22.22 5.51 30.45
CA ALA A 380 -21.84 6.07 29.14
C ALA A 380 -21.80 7.62 29.19
N PRO A 381 -21.12 8.29 28.24
CA PRO A 381 -21.02 9.75 28.21
C PRO A 381 -22.40 10.37 27.94
N MET A 382 -23.19 10.57 28.98
CA MET A 382 -24.45 11.31 28.96
C MET A 382 -24.36 12.35 30.05
N GLY A 383 -24.19 13.61 29.63
CA GLY A 383 -24.41 14.86 30.38
C GLY A 383 -24.16 14.86 31.90
N PHE A 384 -23.17 15.66 32.32
CA PHE A 384 -22.82 16.05 33.69
C PHE A 384 -21.90 15.10 34.49
N GLY A 385 -20.59 15.34 34.36
CA GLY A 385 -19.62 15.10 35.43
C GLY A 385 -19.00 13.71 35.50
N TYR A 386 -17.91 13.51 34.77
CA TYR A 386 -16.99 12.40 35.05
C TYR A 386 -16.24 12.67 36.36
N ARG A 387 -16.21 11.69 37.29
CA ARG A 387 -15.01 11.55 38.13
C ARG A 387 -13.90 11.05 37.21
N GLN A 388 -13.06 11.98 36.76
CA GLN A 388 -11.86 11.62 36.03
C GLN A 388 -10.92 10.87 37.00
N SER A 389 -10.33 9.77 36.55
CA SER A 389 -9.28 9.08 37.28
C SER A 389 -8.09 10.02 37.50
N ASP A 390 -7.23 9.69 38.45
CA ASP A 390 -6.10 10.55 38.81
C ASP A 390 -5.10 10.67 37.65
N LEU A 391 -4.81 9.55 36.98
CA LEU A 391 -3.94 9.54 35.80
C LEU A 391 -4.55 10.30 34.61
N TRP A 392 -5.85 10.18 34.38
CA TRP A 392 -6.50 10.92 33.30
C TRP A 392 -6.37 12.43 33.48
N ARG A 393 -6.56 12.94 34.70
CA ARG A 393 -6.37 14.37 34.97
C ARG A 393 -4.94 14.80 34.71
N LEU A 394 -3.97 14.02 35.20
CA LEU A 394 -2.55 14.31 35.04
C LEU A 394 -2.17 14.38 33.56
N TYR A 395 -2.59 13.40 32.76
CA TYR A 395 -2.23 13.31 31.34
C TYR A 395 -2.98 14.35 30.51
N ASP A 396 -4.22 14.69 30.86
CA ASP A 396 -4.97 15.73 30.15
C ASP A 396 -4.38 17.12 30.39
N LEU A 397 -3.84 17.40 31.59
CA LEU A 397 -3.09 18.62 31.86
C LEU A 397 -1.83 18.71 30.97
N LEU A 398 -1.07 17.62 30.84
CA LEU A 398 0.09 17.56 29.95
C LEU A 398 -0.29 17.76 28.48
N ARG A 399 -1.39 17.13 28.04
CA ARG A 399 -1.92 17.29 26.69
C ARG A 399 -2.32 18.74 26.39
N GLN A 400 -2.97 19.42 27.34
CA GLN A 400 -3.31 20.84 27.22
C GLN A 400 -2.06 21.74 27.17
N GLY A 401 -0.96 21.30 27.78
CA GLY A 401 0.36 21.94 27.71
C GLY A 401 1.06 21.85 26.34
N GLY A 402 0.47 21.15 25.36
CA GLY A 402 0.99 21.05 23.98
C GLY A 402 1.79 19.78 23.69
N GLU A 403 1.86 18.85 24.65
CA GLU A 403 2.54 17.57 24.48
C GLU A 403 1.78 16.61 23.55
N GLN A 404 2.51 15.78 22.80
CA GLN A 404 1.95 14.83 21.84
C GLN A 404 1.46 13.54 22.51
N ILE A 405 0.44 13.68 23.36
CA ILE A 405 -0.22 12.57 24.06
C ILE A 405 -1.61 12.33 23.47
N ALA A 406 -1.89 11.09 23.08
CA ALA A 406 -3.22 10.64 22.68
C ALA A 406 -3.86 9.81 23.78
N MET A 407 -5.01 10.24 24.29
CA MET A 407 -5.71 9.58 25.39
C MET A 407 -7.05 9.01 24.93
N ARG A 408 -7.35 7.77 25.28
CA ARG A 408 -8.63 7.11 24.99
C ARG A 408 -9.10 6.21 26.12
N LYS A 409 -10.42 6.02 26.21
CA LYS A 409 -11.07 5.10 27.15
C LYS A 409 -11.68 3.92 26.42
N VAL A 410 -11.55 2.72 26.97
CA VAL A 410 -12.20 1.50 26.48
C VAL A 410 -12.94 0.84 27.63
N ARG A 411 -14.19 0.46 27.39
CA ARG A 411 -15.04 -0.21 28.40
C ARG A 411 -15.58 -1.54 27.91
N HIS A 412 -15.87 -1.64 26.62
CA HIS A 412 -16.33 -2.88 26.01
C HIS A 412 -15.32 -3.41 25.00
N ARG A 413 -15.37 -4.72 24.76
CA ARG A 413 -14.53 -5.40 23.76
C ARG A 413 -14.73 -4.83 22.35
N ARG A 414 -15.95 -4.40 22.01
CA ARG A 414 -16.29 -3.77 20.73
C ARG A 414 -15.61 -2.41 20.49
N ASP A 415 -15.21 -1.73 21.56
CA ASP A 415 -14.60 -0.39 21.48
C ASP A 415 -13.11 -0.45 21.16
N ILE A 416 -12.46 -1.61 21.35
CA ILE A 416 -11.01 -1.79 21.18
C ILE A 416 -10.57 -1.38 19.77
N TYR A 417 -11.23 -1.90 18.73
CA TYR A 417 -10.82 -1.59 17.35
C TYR A 417 -11.07 -0.13 16.95
N PRO A 418 -12.27 0.46 17.18
CA PRO A 418 -12.50 1.88 16.96
C PRO A 418 -11.44 2.76 17.64
N VAL A 419 -11.15 2.49 18.93
CA VAL A 419 -10.16 3.24 19.70
C VAL A 419 -8.74 3.03 19.14
N PHE A 420 -8.36 1.80 18.83
CA PHE A 420 -7.06 1.49 18.24
C PHE A 420 -6.86 2.24 16.92
N ARG A 421 -7.89 2.28 16.08
CA ARG A 421 -7.87 3.03 14.84
C ARG A 421 -7.75 4.52 15.09
N GLU A 422 -8.49 5.11 16.03
CA GLU A 422 -8.34 6.53 16.34
C GLU A 422 -6.91 6.90 16.80
N LEU A 423 -6.23 5.98 17.50
CA LEU A 423 -4.86 6.16 17.94
C LEU A 423 -3.82 6.01 16.82
N PHE A 424 -4.05 5.15 15.83
CA PHE A 424 -3.04 4.80 14.81
C PHE A 424 -3.49 5.02 13.36
N GLN A 425 -4.60 5.72 13.12
CA GLN A 425 -5.07 6.00 11.77
C GLN A 425 -4.14 6.98 11.05
N ARG A 426 -3.87 6.69 9.78
CA ARG A 426 -3.15 7.56 8.85
C ARG A 426 -3.75 8.97 8.81
N LYS A 427 -2.99 9.97 9.27
CA LYS A 427 -3.38 11.39 9.20
C LYS A 427 -3.25 11.83 7.74
N GLN A 428 -4.35 12.21 7.09
CA GLN A 428 -4.40 12.58 5.65
C GLN A 428 -3.62 13.87 5.27
N GLY A 429 -2.79 14.42 6.15
CA GLY A 429 -2.03 15.66 5.92
C GLY A 429 -0.58 15.48 5.41
N ALA A 430 -0.02 14.27 5.43
CA ALA A 430 1.42 14.07 5.18
C ALA A 430 1.83 13.85 3.71
N GLU A 431 0.89 13.89 2.75
CA GLU A 431 1.18 13.59 1.32
C GLU A 431 1.56 14.80 0.45
N LYS A 432 1.71 16.03 0.98
CA LYS A 432 2.13 17.19 0.18
C LYS A 432 3.64 17.48 0.14
N GLY A 433 4.48 16.58 0.64
CA GLY A 433 5.89 16.90 0.92
C GLY A 433 6.98 16.10 0.21
N VAL A 434 6.73 15.30 -0.83
CA VAL A 434 7.82 14.73 -1.67
C VAL A 434 7.31 14.53 -3.09
N GLY A 435 7.53 15.52 -3.94
CA GLY A 435 7.08 15.50 -5.34
C GLY A 435 7.44 16.77 -6.09
N ALA A 436 8.73 17.08 -6.15
CA ALA A 436 9.34 17.92 -7.19
C ALA A 436 10.77 17.40 -7.44
#